data_AF-A0A7K0ZAJ0-F1
#
_entry.id   AF-A0A7K0ZAJ0-F1
#
_cell.length_a   1.000
_cell.length_b   1.000
_cell.length_c   1.000
_cell.angle_alpha   90.00
_cell.angle_beta   90.00
_cell.angle_gamma   90.00
#
_symmetry.space_group_name_H-M   'P 1'
#
loop_
_entity.id
_entity.type
_entity.pdbx_description
1 polymer ?
#
loop_
_entity_poly.entity_id
_entity_poly.type
_entity_poly.pdbx_seq_one_letter_code
_entity_poly.pdbx_strand_id
1 'polypeptide(L)' 'MPHTDCRMAQEDEEVIHAMIEEKHGVDTRSLEFNTVVDQRAALSQDLARIRAFPLIPKNVVVSGGIYHVATGRIEPITD' A
#
# COMPACT_ATOMS: atom_id res chain seq x y z
N MET A 1 0.11 5.01 -5.65
CA MET A 1 0.30 4.12 -6.82
C MET A 1 0.92 2.81 -6.31
N PRO A 2 0.10 1.86 -5.84
CA PRO A 2 0.57 0.51 -5.51
C PRO A 2 1.10 -0.20 -6.76
N HIS A 3 1.74 -1.34 -6.57
CA HIS A 3 2.27 -2.16 -7.65
C HIS A 3 2.05 -3.64 -7.38
N THR A 4 2.00 -4.44 -8.45
CA THR A 4 2.01 -5.90 -8.36
C THR A 4 3.32 -6.40 -7.77
N ASP A 5 3.31 -7.59 -7.17
CA ASP A 5 4.49 -8.17 -6.49
C ASP A 5 5.06 -7.25 -5.39
N CYS A 6 4.17 -6.51 -4.73
CA CYS A 6 4.54 -5.71 -3.57
C CYS A 6 4.70 -6.63 -2.37
N ARG A 7 5.88 -6.59 -1.74
CA ARG A 7 6.16 -7.38 -0.54
C ARG A 7 5.16 -7.09 0.58
N MET A 8 4.70 -5.84 0.68
CA MET A 8 3.71 -5.42 1.68
C MET A 8 2.32 -6.01 1.46
N ALA A 9 2.06 -6.63 0.29
CA ALA A 9 0.80 -7.28 -0.04
C ALA A 9 0.90 -8.81 -0.10
N GLN A 10 2.03 -9.37 0.31
CA GLN A 10 2.29 -10.81 0.25
C GLN A 10 2.24 -11.50 1.60
N GLU A 11 2.53 -10.78 2.68
CA GLU A 11 2.67 -11.32 4.03
C GLU A 11 1.85 -10.49 5.00
N ASP A 12 1.35 -11.14 6.04
CA ASP A 12 0.72 -10.49 7.18
C ASP A 12 1.78 -9.85 8.10
N GLU A 13 1.36 -8.88 8.90
CA GLU A 13 2.24 -8.12 9.79
C GLU A 13 2.97 -9.04 10.78
N GLU A 14 2.25 -10.02 11.34
CA GLU A 14 2.78 -11.01 12.28
C GLU A 14 3.91 -11.84 11.66
N VAL A 15 3.80 -12.17 10.37
CA VAL A 15 4.83 -12.94 9.66
C VAL A 15 6.10 -12.10 9.49
N ILE A 16 5.95 -10.80 9.23
CA ILE A 16 7.09 -9.88 9.13
C ILE A 16 7.81 -9.76 10.48
N HIS A 17 7.07 -9.60 11.58
CA HIS A 17 7.66 -9.56 12.92
C HIS A 17 8.43 -10.85 13.25
N ALA A 18 7.82 -12.00 13.03
CA ALA A 18 8.45 -13.30 13.29
C ALA A 18 9.72 -13.50 12.44
N MET A 19 9.69 -13.09 11.17
CA MET A 19 10.84 -13.20 10.27
C MET A 19 12.02 -12.34 10.73
N ILE A 20 11.76 -11.14 11.25
CA ILE A 20 12.82 -10.25 11.78
C ILE A 20 13.40 -10.81 13.08
N GLU A 21 12.54 -11.31 13.97
CA GLU A 21 12.97 -11.97 15.21
C GLU A 21 13.86 -13.18 14.89
N GLU A 22 13.45 -14.05 13.96
CA GLU A 22 14.21 -15.26 13.58
C GLU A 22 15.58 -14.91 12.97
N LYS A 23 15.63 -13.94 12.04
CA LYS A 23 16.86 -13.63 11.29
C LYS A 23 17.83 -12.73 12.04
N HIS A 24 17.31 -11.88 12.92
CA HIS A 24 18.09 -10.78 13.51
C HIS A 24 18.00 -10.70 15.05
N GLY A 25 17.10 -11.47 15.68
CA GLY A 25 16.93 -11.48 17.14
C GLY A 25 16.33 -10.18 17.69
N VAL A 26 15.61 -9.42 16.86
CA VAL A 26 15.02 -8.13 17.23
C VAL A 26 13.50 -8.24 17.28
N ASP A 27 12.91 -7.88 18.42
CA ASP A 27 11.46 -7.76 18.58
C ASP A 27 10.97 -6.42 18.03
N THR A 28 10.16 -6.48 16.97
CA THR A 28 9.61 -5.31 16.28
C THR A 28 8.13 -5.08 16.53
N ARG A 29 7.47 -5.82 17.44
CA ARG A 29 6.00 -5.76 17.65
C ARG A 29 5.45 -4.41 18.13
N SER A 30 6.33 -3.47 18.46
CA SER A 30 5.98 -2.08 18.78
C SER A 30 5.91 -1.17 17.55
N LEU A 31 6.26 -1.68 16.38
CA LEU A 31 6.26 -0.96 15.10
C LEU A 31 5.13 -1.49 14.22
N GLU A 32 4.49 -0.60 13.48
CA GLU A 32 3.50 -0.98 12.47
C GLU A 32 4.14 -0.94 11.07
N PHE A 33 4.11 -2.06 10.36
CA PHE A 33 4.58 -2.19 8.98
C PHE A 33 3.52 -1.80 7.95
N ASN A 34 2.23 -1.79 8.34
CA ASN A 34 1.11 -1.41 7.49
C ASN A 34 1.02 -2.27 6.21
N THR A 35 0.95 -3.60 6.39
CA THR A 35 0.69 -4.53 5.27
C THR A 35 -0.68 -4.28 4.62
N VAL A 36 -0.82 -4.66 3.35
CA VAL A 36 -1.99 -4.36 2.52
C VAL A 36 -2.55 -5.64 1.91
N VAL A 37 -3.64 -6.15 2.50
CA VAL A 37 -4.30 -7.39 2.05
C VAL A 37 -4.95 -7.23 0.67
N ASP A 38 -5.67 -6.13 0.45
CA ASP A 38 -6.28 -5.80 -0.84
C ASP A 38 -5.80 -4.43 -1.31
N GLN A 39 -4.83 -4.45 -2.23
CA GLN A 39 -4.23 -3.24 -2.78
C GLN A 39 -5.22 -2.38 -3.58
N ARG A 40 -6.26 -2.97 -4.19
CA ARG A 40 -7.28 -2.22 -4.92
C ARG A 40 -8.18 -1.49 -3.93
N ALA A 41 -8.69 -2.19 -2.93
CA ALA A 41 -9.52 -1.60 -1.89
C ALA A 41 -8.76 -0.49 -1.13
N ALA A 42 -7.50 -0.75 -0.76
CA ALA A 42 -6.64 0.24 -0.11
C ALA A 42 -6.42 1.48 -0.99
N LEU A 43 -6.15 1.31 -2.28
CA LEU A 43 -6.01 2.44 -3.21
C LEU A 43 -7.31 3.25 -3.32
N SER A 44 -8.47 2.61 -3.42
CA SER A 44 -9.75 3.33 -3.44
C SER A 44 -9.96 4.16 -2.17
N GLN A 45 -9.62 3.61 -1.00
CA GLN A 45 -9.67 4.35 0.27
C GLN A 45 -8.66 5.51 0.30
N ASP A 46 -7.44 5.32 -0.20
CA ASP A 46 -6.43 6.37 -0.31
C ASP A 46 -6.93 7.53 -1.19
N LEU A 47 -7.50 7.22 -2.36
CA LEU A 47 -8.05 8.24 -3.27
C LEU A 47 -9.19 9.02 -2.60
N ALA A 48 -10.09 8.33 -1.89
CA ALA A 48 -11.17 8.97 -1.15
C ALA A 48 -10.61 9.91 -0.06
N ARG A 49 -9.61 9.44 0.72
CA ARG A 49 -8.94 10.26 1.75
C ARG A 49 -8.29 11.51 1.16
N ILE A 50 -7.54 11.37 0.07
CA ILE A 50 -6.85 12.49 -0.59
C ILE A 50 -7.86 13.53 -1.08
N ARG A 51 -8.95 13.11 -1.74
CA ARG A 51 -10.00 14.02 -2.25
C ARG A 51 -10.76 14.74 -1.13
N ALA A 52 -11.01 14.04 -0.03
CA ALA A 52 -11.67 14.60 1.14
C ALA A 52 -10.76 15.53 1.96
N PHE A 53 -9.43 15.42 1.80
CA PHE A 53 -8.48 16.11 2.66
C PHE A 53 -8.65 17.65 2.58
N PRO A 54 -8.77 18.35 3.73
CA PRO A 54 -9.08 19.77 3.74
C PRO A 54 -7.89 20.65 3.34
N LEU A 55 -6.66 20.14 3.47
CA LEU A 55 -5.44 20.88 3.13
C LEU A 55 -5.02 20.72 1.66
N ILE A 56 -5.68 19.85 0.89
CA ILE A 56 -5.45 19.72 -0.55
C ILE A 56 -6.45 20.61 -1.30
N PRO A 57 -5.97 21.55 -2.14
CA PRO A 57 -6.85 22.39 -2.95
C PRO A 57 -7.78 21.57 -3.84
N LYS A 58 -9.04 21.98 -3.94
CA LYS A 58 -10.08 21.22 -4.67
C LYS A 58 -9.88 21.18 -6.19
N ASN A 59 -8.98 22.00 -6.73
CA ASN A 59 -8.61 21.99 -8.14
C ASN A 59 -7.45 21.02 -8.46
N VAL A 60 -6.90 20.29 -7.47
CA VAL A 60 -5.90 19.26 -7.71
C VAL A 60 -6.59 18.01 -8.27
N VAL A 61 -6.15 17.57 -9.45
CA VAL A 61 -6.61 16.32 -10.05
C VAL A 61 -5.92 15.14 -9.35
N VAL A 62 -6.70 14.15 -8.93
CA VAL A 62 -6.22 12.97 -8.22
C VAL A 62 -6.70 11.71 -8.94
N SER A 63 -5.75 10.85 -9.30
CA SER A 63 -5.99 9.58 -9.98
C SER A 63 -5.17 8.46 -9.34
N GLY A 64 -5.69 7.24 -9.37
CA GLY A 64 -5.00 6.05 -8.90
C GLY A 64 -4.67 5.10 -10.04
N GLY A 65 -3.64 4.29 -9.83
CA GLY A 65 -3.32 3.19 -10.71
C GLY A 65 -2.44 2.16 -10.03
N ILE A 66 -2.50 0.93 -10.54
CA ILE A 66 -1.64 -0.19 -10.15
C ILE A 66 -0.56 -0.35 -11.22
N TYR A 67 0.70 -0.28 -10.79
CA TYR A 67 1.84 -0.53 -11.65
C TYR A 67 2.13 -2.04 -11.74
N HIS A 68 2.17 -2.59 -12.95
CA HIS A 68 2.48 -4.00 -13.22
C HIS A 68 3.98 -4.17 -13.44
N VAL A 69 4.71 -4.51 -12.38
CA VAL A 69 6.20 -4.55 -12.38
C VAL A 69 6.78 -5.45 -13.46
N ALA A 70 6.08 -6.53 -13.83
CA ALA A 70 6.53 -7.47 -14.85
C ALA A 70 6.45 -6.92 -16.28
N THR A 71 5.63 -5.90 -16.54
CA THR A 71 5.34 -5.40 -17.90
C THR A 71 5.60 -3.90 -18.08
N GLY A 72 5.73 -3.15 -16.99
CA GLY A 72 5.79 -1.69 -17.01
C GLY A 72 4.43 -1.00 -17.23
N ARG A 73 3.34 -1.77 -17.40
CA ARG A 73 2.00 -1.21 -17.63
C ARG A 73 1.45 -0.57 -16.36
N ILE A 74 0.82 0.60 -16.49
CA ILE A 74 -0.01 1.19 -15.43
C ILE A 74 -1.47 0.86 -15.75
N GLU A 75 -2.14 0.22 -14.80
CA GLU A 75 -3.59 -0.01 -14.81
C GLU A 75 -4.26 1.13 -14.05
N PRO A 76 -4.96 2.06 -14.73
CA PRO A 76 -5.76 3.05 -14.03
C PRO A 76 -6.87 2.34 -13.24
N ILE A 77 -7.09 2.78 -12.00
CA ILE A 77 -8.33 2.42 -11.30
C ILE A 77 -9.35 3.49 -11.67
N THR A 78 -10.45 3.06 -12.29
CA THR A 78 -11.64 3.89 -12.50
C THR A 78 -12.54 3.70 -11.29
N ASP A 79 -12.80 4.79 -10.56
CA ASP A 79 -13.89 4.85 -9.60
C ASP A 79 -15.27 4.76 -10.27
#